data_AF-A0A7S1DTW0-F1
#
_entry.id   AF-A0A7S1DTW0-F1
#
_cell.length_a   1.000
_cell.length_b   1.000
_cell.length_c   1.000
_cell.angle_alpha   90.00
_cell.angle_beta   90.00
_cell.angle_gamma   90.00
#
_symmetry.space_group_name_H-M   'P 1'
#
loop_
_entity.id
_entity.type
_entity.pdbx_description
1 polymer ?
#
loop_
_entity_poly.entity_id
_entity_poly.type
_entity_poly.pdbx_seq_one_letter_code
_entity_poly.pdbx_strand_id
1 'polypeptide(L)'
;RQGGAAPVQEQVPEVPSKATDAEQVITDQLVVFRNVEELQAQNQKLLAVVRRLSRDKEEEAEQTKREMREEFGGKVQAALKEVDTIRDQRMLLEQRLQQITQQRDMYRVLLSEADRSLLREDGSEPQAPAGGQGGGEQESVRAMVQEMERVRVEAREQTQMLQGELEAARKEATAAKIANAQAQSDLAYLRERFSALEGSQQALGKELAGERERLGGVLARNEALEQKLAQHATSALAAQERERALTEERAKLAAEKQHWEQRSAETEKTVEALRQDKSNIHAVLKQLELTREEEGKRHAGEVESVRSDLVRKEQEWTDARREAAAERARADEEREAGDRRVRELREGLRAKQDECMKLSEEKIKAESALQLAQLQAETAKTALANASASAQQQQQQQSAPATVVIEAGAAVESEAARKVKVLEAEVLAARKAAEDAQAHVDNWKSMAQQSEQALQSAQSHFRAEKEKTGKAQATLESELSSKTASVAALQQQLESMTDTCKGLERELDEAKQQSESRNSGLGNRVTVLELENKGLKERLE
;
A
#
# COMPACT_ATOMS: atom_id res chain seq x y z
N ARG A 1 9.35 51.28 -62.30
CA ARG A 1 8.00 50.66 -62.22
C ARG A 1 8.23 49.21 -61.78
N GLN A 2 8.48 48.90 -60.51
CA GLN A 2 7.62 49.12 -59.33
C GLN A 2 6.21 48.58 -59.54
N GLY A 3 5.87 47.57 -58.71
CA GLY A 3 4.67 46.74 -58.73
C GLY A 3 4.90 45.55 -57.81
N GLY A 4 5.03 45.83 -56.50
CA GLY A 4 5.38 44.83 -55.49
C GLY A 4 4.18 43.95 -55.13
N ALA A 5 4.38 42.63 -55.10
CA ALA A 5 3.41 41.69 -54.55
C ALA A 5 3.47 41.74 -53.02
N ALA A 6 2.31 41.87 -52.37
CA ALA A 6 2.21 41.89 -50.91
C ALA A 6 2.42 40.48 -50.33
N PRO A 7 3.07 40.34 -49.16
CA PRO A 7 3.10 39.07 -48.44
C PRO A 7 1.72 38.80 -47.81
N VAL A 8 1.17 37.63 -48.08
CA VAL A 8 -0.02 37.13 -47.37
C VAL A 8 0.40 36.81 -45.93
N GLN A 9 -0.06 37.62 -44.98
CA GLN A 9 0.07 37.30 -43.56
C GLN A 9 -0.93 36.18 -43.22
N GLU A 10 -0.41 34.97 -43.04
CA GLU A 10 -1.15 33.85 -42.51
C GLU A 10 -1.46 34.12 -41.03
N GLN A 11 -2.67 34.62 -40.77
CA GLN A 11 -3.16 34.88 -39.42
C GLN A 11 -3.41 33.54 -38.72
N VAL A 12 -2.44 33.12 -37.90
CA VAL A 12 -2.66 32.07 -36.90
C VAL A 12 -3.74 32.57 -35.93
N PRO A 13 -4.87 31.87 -35.76
CA PRO A 13 -5.88 32.27 -34.79
C PRO A 13 -5.32 32.06 -33.38
N GLU A 14 -5.05 33.16 -32.66
CA GLU A 14 -4.75 33.11 -31.24
C GLU A 14 -5.98 32.57 -30.49
N VAL A 15 -5.88 31.33 -30.02
CA VAL A 15 -6.89 30.72 -29.15
C VAL A 15 -6.88 31.47 -27.81
N PRO A 16 -8.00 32.09 -27.38
CA PRO A 16 -8.02 32.85 -26.14
C PRO A 16 -7.79 31.93 -24.95
N SER A 17 -6.68 32.15 -24.25
CA SER A 17 -6.22 31.37 -23.10
C SER A 17 -7.10 31.63 -21.87
N LYS A 18 -8.18 30.84 -21.73
CA LYS A 18 -9.04 30.77 -20.54
C LYS A 18 -8.35 30.17 -19.29
N ALA A 19 -7.09 30.53 -19.04
CA ALA A 19 -6.29 30.02 -17.92
C ALA A 19 -6.42 30.87 -16.64
N THR A 20 -6.79 32.15 -16.77
CA THR A 20 -6.84 33.12 -15.65
C THR A 20 -8.09 33.01 -14.76
N ASP A 21 -9.16 32.37 -15.23
CA ASP A 21 -10.44 32.27 -14.52
C ASP A 21 -10.37 31.29 -13.33
N ALA A 22 -9.56 30.23 -13.44
CA ALA A 22 -9.43 29.20 -12.40
C ALA A 22 -8.77 29.73 -11.12
N GLU A 23 -7.71 30.54 -11.23
CA GLU A 23 -7.02 31.10 -10.07
C GLU A 23 -7.87 32.16 -9.36
N GLN A 24 -8.65 32.96 -10.09
CA GLN A 24 -9.60 33.91 -9.51
C GLN A 24 -10.74 33.19 -8.78
N VAL A 25 -11.34 32.16 -9.40
CA VAL A 25 -12.39 31.34 -8.75
C VAL A 25 -11.88 30.61 -7.50
N ILE A 26 -10.63 30.13 -7.50
CA ILE A 26 -10.02 29.54 -6.29
C ILE A 26 -9.82 30.59 -5.19
N THR A 27 -9.34 31.78 -5.55
CA THR A 27 -9.09 32.86 -4.59
C THR A 27 -10.39 33.38 -3.95
N ASP A 28 -11.44 33.55 -4.75
CA ASP A 28 -12.77 33.99 -4.27
C ASP A 28 -13.52 32.91 -3.49
N GLN A 29 -13.19 31.62 -3.67
CA GLN A 29 -13.81 30.51 -2.93
C GLN A 29 -13.00 30.04 -1.71
N LEU A 30 -11.83 30.63 -1.43
CA LEU A 30 -11.11 30.50 -0.14
C LEU A 30 -11.79 31.32 0.97
N VAL A 31 -13.12 31.19 1.09
CA VAL A 31 -13.95 31.83 2.10
C VAL A 31 -13.69 31.18 3.45
N VAL A 32 -13.46 31.99 4.49
CA VAL A 32 -13.35 31.50 5.86
C VAL A 32 -14.71 30.97 6.33
N PHE A 33 -14.88 29.65 6.29
CA PHE A 33 -16.10 28.95 6.72
C PHE A 33 -16.42 29.25 8.19
N ARG A 34 -17.67 29.61 8.49
CA ARG A 34 -18.11 29.88 9.86
C ARG A 34 -18.62 28.63 10.56
N ASN A 35 -19.09 27.65 9.79
CA ASN A 35 -19.60 26.37 10.30
C ASN A 35 -19.19 25.20 9.39
N VAL A 36 -19.07 23.99 9.96
CA VAL A 36 -18.73 22.75 9.25
C VAL A 36 -19.79 22.40 8.19
N GLU A 37 -21.05 22.74 8.43
CA GLU A 37 -22.16 22.53 7.50
C GLU A 37 -21.99 23.35 6.19
N GLU A 38 -21.49 24.58 6.29
CA GLU A 38 -21.20 25.43 5.11
C GLU A 38 -20.07 24.81 4.27
N LEU A 39 -19.02 24.30 4.94
CA LEU A 39 -17.91 23.59 4.30
C LEU A 39 -18.38 22.31 3.60
N GLN A 40 -19.25 21.52 4.24
CA GLN A 40 -19.83 20.32 3.61
C GLN A 40 -20.70 20.68 2.40
N ALA A 41 -21.53 21.71 2.49
CA ALA A 41 -22.37 22.18 1.38
C ALA A 41 -21.53 22.72 0.20
N GLN A 42 -20.44 23.44 0.46
CA GLN A 42 -19.52 23.87 -0.59
C GLN A 42 -18.73 22.70 -1.20
N ASN A 43 -18.25 21.74 -0.39
CA ASN A 43 -17.60 20.54 -0.90
C ASN A 43 -18.52 19.71 -1.81
N GLN A 44 -19.82 19.60 -1.50
CA GLN A 44 -20.80 18.95 -2.38
C GLN A 44 -20.99 19.72 -3.70
N LYS A 45 -21.04 21.05 -3.66
CA LYS A 45 -21.11 21.89 -4.87
C LYS A 45 -19.85 21.76 -5.73
N LEU A 46 -18.66 21.81 -5.12
CA LEU A 46 -17.39 21.58 -5.80
C LEU A 46 -17.32 20.19 -6.44
N LEU A 47 -17.77 19.14 -5.74
CA LEU A 47 -17.88 17.79 -6.31
C LEU A 47 -18.82 17.72 -7.52
N ALA A 48 -19.94 18.45 -7.50
CA ALA A 48 -20.86 18.55 -8.63
C ALA A 48 -20.23 19.30 -9.81
N VAL A 49 -19.53 20.41 -9.55
CA VAL A 49 -18.81 21.19 -10.58
C VAL A 49 -17.66 20.39 -11.18
N VAL A 50 -16.85 19.69 -10.37
CA VAL A 50 -15.77 18.81 -10.84
C VAL A 50 -16.35 17.70 -11.72
N ARG A 51 -17.41 17.00 -11.28
CA ARG A 51 -18.06 15.96 -12.09
C ARG A 51 -18.61 16.48 -13.41
N ARG A 52 -19.12 17.71 -13.44
CA ARG A 52 -19.56 18.37 -14.67
C ARG A 52 -18.37 18.71 -15.56
N LEU A 53 -17.37 19.43 -15.06
CA LEU A 53 -16.15 19.78 -15.81
C LEU A 53 -15.40 18.54 -16.33
N SER A 54 -15.44 17.42 -15.62
CA SER A 54 -14.91 16.14 -16.12
C SER A 54 -15.68 15.62 -17.33
N ARG A 55 -17.03 15.67 -17.32
CA ARG A 55 -17.86 15.29 -18.48
C ARG A 55 -17.69 16.25 -19.64
N ASP A 56 -17.80 17.55 -19.38
CA ASP A 56 -17.66 18.60 -20.39
C ASP A 56 -16.29 18.45 -21.11
N LYS A 57 -15.20 18.16 -20.37
CA LYS A 57 -13.87 17.87 -20.96
C LYS A 57 -13.74 16.51 -21.64
N GLU A 58 -14.48 15.49 -21.19
CA GLU A 58 -14.52 14.17 -21.84
C GLU A 58 -15.23 14.29 -23.19
N GLU A 59 -16.36 15.00 -23.25
CA GLU A 59 -17.10 15.31 -24.48
C GLU A 59 -16.26 16.18 -25.44
N GLU A 60 -15.59 17.24 -24.97
CA GLU A 60 -14.64 18.03 -25.78
C GLU A 60 -13.48 17.16 -26.33
N ALA A 61 -12.96 16.22 -25.52
CA ALA A 61 -11.89 15.32 -25.93
C ALA A 61 -12.37 14.24 -26.92
N GLU A 62 -13.62 13.78 -26.85
CA GLU A 62 -14.21 12.90 -27.85
C GLU A 62 -14.51 13.63 -29.15
N GLN A 63 -15.05 14.86 -29.08
CA GLN A 63 -15.34 15.68 -30.26
C GLN A 63 -14.06 16.03 -31.02
N THR A 64 -13.02 16.52 -30.34
CA THR A 64 -11.72 16.81 -30.99
C THR A 64 -11.06 15.55 -31.57
N LYS A 65 -11.15 14.39 -30.90
CA LYS A 65 -10.72 13.10 -31.48
C LYS A 65 -11.52 12.72 -32.73
N ARG A 66 -12.81 13.02 -32.76
CA ARG A 66 -13.68 12.74 -33.91
C ARG A 66 -13.36 13.66 -35.08
N GLU A 67 -13.26 14.97 -34.86
CA GLU A 67 -12.87 15.96 -35.86
C GLU A 67 -11.50 15.62 -36.46
N MET A 68 -10.50 15.30 -35.63
CA MET A 68 -9.19 14.85 -36.09
C MET A 68 -9.26 13.55 -36.91
N ARG A 69 -10.09 12.56 -36.53
CA ARG A 69 -10.29 11.34 -37.32
C ARG A 69 -10.96 11.62 -38.67
N GLU A 70 -11.94 12.51 -38.71
CA GLU A 70 -12.64 12.90 -39.93
C GLU A 70 -11.70 13.69 -40.86
N GLU A 71 -10.90 14.62 -40.33
CA GLU A 71 -9.86 15.34 -41.09
C GLU A 71 -8.75 14.44 -41.64
N PHE A 72 -8.13 13.61 -40.79
CA PHE A 72 -7.07 12.71 -41.24
C PHE A 72 -7.62 11.62 -42.18
N GLY A 73 -8.83 11.13 -41.94
CA GLY A 73 -9.53 10.24 -42.86
C GLY A 73 -9.75 10.89 -44.23
N GLY A 74 -10.17 12.15 -44.27
CA GLY A 74 -10.30 12.94 -45.49
C GLY A 74 -8.97 13.14 -46.22
N LYS A 75 -7.90 13.52 -45.50
CA LYS A 75 -6.54 13.69 -46.05
C LYS A 75 -5.99 12.37 -46.62
N VAL A 76 -6.19 11.24 -45.94
CA VAL A 76 -5.80 9.91 -46.44
C VAL A 76 -6.61 9.52 -47.69
N GLN A 77 -7.93 9.75 -47.71
CA GLN A 77 -8.73 9.48 -48.91
C GLN A 77 -8.36 10.37 -50.10
N ALA A 78 -7.99 11.64 -49.86
CA ALA A 78 -7.50 12.53 -50.89
C ALA A 78 -6.16 12.05 -51.48
N ALA A 79 -5.20 11.68 -50.63
CA ALA A 79 -3.91 11.14 -51.06
C ALA A 79 -4.06 9.81 -51.83
N LEU A 80 -4.97 8.92 -51.42
CA LEU A 80 -5.27 7.69 -52.16
C LEU A 80 -5.83 7.98 -53.57
N LYS A 81 -6.77 8.93 -53.69
CA LYS A 81 -7.28 9.38 -54.99
C LYS A 81 -6.19 9.98 -55.87
N GLU A 82 -5.29 10.78 -55.30
CA GLU A 82 -4.14 11.35 -56.03
C GLU A 82 -3.21 10.24 -56.55
N VAL A 83 -2.86 9.25 -55.71
CA VAL A 83 -2.09 8.07 -56.11
C VAL A 83 -2.76 7.30 -57.26
N ASP A 84 -4.09 7.14 -57.22
CA ASP A 84 -4.83 6.49 -58.30
C ASP A 84 -4.82 7.32 -59.59
N THR A 85 -4.98 8.65 -59.52
CA THR A 85 -4.81 9.50 -60.73
C THR A 85 -3.40 9.44 -61.31
N ILE A 86 -2.36 9.30 -60.49
CA ILE A 86 -0.98 9.11 -60.95
C ILE A 86 -0.80 7.73 -61.61
N ARG A 87 -1.46 6.67 -61.11
CA ARG A 87 -1.48 5.35 -61.74
C ARG A 87 -2.14 5.40 -63.12
N ASP A 88 -3.28 6.07 -63.25
CA ASP A 88 -4.00 6.23 -64.52
C ASP A 88 -3.18 7.05 -65.53
N GLN A 89 -2.57 8.16 -65.09
CA GLN A 89 -1.66 8.96 -65.92
C GLN A 89 -0.44 8.14 -66.39
N ARG A 90 0.15 7.35 -65.50
CA ARG A 90 1.25 6.44 -65.86
C ARG A 90 0.80 5.41 -66.89
N MET A 91 -0.37 4.81 -66.73
CA MET A 91 -0.92 3.84 -67.68
C MET A 91 -1.14 4.46 -69.08
N LEU A 92 -1.68 5.68 -69.14
CA LEU A 92 -1.82 6.45 -70.38
C LEU A 92 -0.48 6.78 -71.04
N LEU A 93 0.54 7.15 -70.25
CA LEU A 93 1.89 7.38 -70.76
C LEU A 93 2.55 6.11 -71.27
N GLU A 94 2.41 4.97 -70.58
CA GLU A 94 2.91 3.67 -71.02
C GLU A 94 2.23 3.24 -72.34
N GLN A 95 0.91 3.40 -72.48
CA GLN A 95 0.20 3.17 -73.76
C GLN A 95 0.71 4.07 -74.89
N ARG A 96 0.92 5.37 -74.62
CA ARG A 96 1.45 6.31 -75.61
C ARG A 96 2.88 5.97 -76.03
N LEU A 97 3.73 5.53 -75.10
CA LEU A 97 5.09 5.07 -75.38
C LEU A 97 5.09 3.79 -76.23
N GLN A 98 4.15 2.86 -75.99
CA GLN A 98 3.96 1.68 -76.85
C GLN A 98 3.57 2.09 -78.28
N GLN A 99 2.65 3.04 -78.46
CA GLN A 99 2.28 3.57 -79.78
C GLN A 99 3.46 4.23 -80.51
N ILE A 100 4.24 5.08 -79.82
CA ILE A 100 5.46 5.70 -80.40
C ILE A 100 6.50 4.65 -80.77
N THR A 101 6.63 3.60 -79.97
CA THR A 101 7.54 2.47 -80.25
C THR A 101 7.12 1.73 -81.52
N GLN A 102 5.83 1.40 -81.66
CA GLN A 102 5.28 0.79 -82.87
C GLN A 102 5.47 1.68 -84.11
N GLN A 103 5.24 3.00 -84.00
CA GLN A 103 5.49 3.95 -85.09
C GLN A 103 6.97 3.99 -85.49
N ARG A 104 7.88 4.09 -84.52
CA ARG A 104 9.34 4.07 -84.76
C ARG A 104 9.79 2.80 -85.49
N ASP A 105 9.27 1.65 -85.06
CA ASP A 105 9.65 0.35 -85.61
C ASP A 105 9.08 0.16 -87.03
N MET A 106 7.86 0.66 -87.29
CA MET A 106 7.29 0.78 -88.65
C MET A 106 8.14 1.68 -89.57
N TYR A 107 8.55 2.87 -89.11
CA TYR A 107 9.40 3.77 -89.90
C TYR A 107 10.79 3.18 -90.18
N ARG A 108 11.34 2.37 -89.27
CA ARG A 108 12.59 1.62 -89.51
C ARG A 108 12.47 0.63 -90.66
N VAL A 109 11.34 -0.08 -90.76
CA VAL A 109 11.07 -1.00 -91.89
C VAL A 109 11.02 -0.22 -93.20
N LEU A 110 10.19 0.83 -93.27
CA LEU A 110 10.05 1.67 -94.48
C LEU A 110 11.39 2.27 -94.95
N LEU A 111 12.24 2.72 -94.03
CA LEU A 111 13.57 3.24 -94.38
C LEU A 111 14.45 2.14 -95.00
N SER A 112 14.44 0.94 -94.42
CA SER A 112 15.22 -0.20 -94.94
C SER A 112 14.72 -0.74 -96.29
N GLU A 113 13.46 -0.48 -96.63
CA GLU A 113 12.89 -0.76 -97.96
C GLU A 113 13.30 0.32 -98.98
N ALA A 114 13.29 1.60 -98.58
CA ALA A 114 13.72 2.72 -99.42
C ALA A 114 15.22 2.64 -99.79
N ASP A 115 16.09 2.34 -98.82
CA ASP A 115 17.54 2.17 -99.05
C ASP A 115 17.85 1.03 -100.03
N ARG A 116 16.99 -0.01 -100.09
CA ARG A 116 17.10 -1.09 -101.08
C ARG A 116 16.65 -0.68 -102.48
N SER A 117 15.84 0.39 -102.61
CA SER A 117 15.34 0.85 -103.90
C SER A 117 16.29 1.81 -104.62
N LEU A 118 17.18 2.51 -103.90
CA LEU A 118 18.03 3.57 -104.47
C LEU A 118 19.36 3.07 -105.10
N LEU A 119 19.70 1.79 -104.94
CA LEU A 119 20.98 1.21 -105.38
C LEU A 119 20.93 0.56 -106.79
N ARG A 120 20.07 1.03 -107.71
CA ARG A 120 19.78 0.32 -108.97
C ARG A 120 19.44 1.22 -110.18
N GLU A 121 20.39 2.06 -110.63
CA GLU A 121 20.53 2.68 -111.98
C GLU A 121 21.77 3.63 -112.02
N ASP A 122 22.26 4.15 -113.16
CA ASP A 122 23.04 3.55 -114.27
C ASP A 122 23.07 4.51 -115.52
N GLY A 123 23.99 4.36 -116.48
CA GLY A 123 23.89 4.92 -117.86
C GLY A 123 24.78 6.11 -118.34
N SER A 124 25.94 5.79 -118.95
CA SER A 124 26.47 6.22 -120.32
C SER A 124 26.54 7.68 -120.90
N GLU A 125 27.79 8.15 -121.21
CA GLU A 125 28.41 8.60 -122.53
C GLU A 125 27.78 9.66 -123.52
N PRO A 126 28.40 10.16 -124.67
CA PRO A 126 29.82 10.24 -125.21
C PRO A 126 30.29 11.49 -126.12
N GLN A 127 31.61 11.55 -126.49
CA GLN A 127 32.35 11.89 -127.79
C GLN A 127 32.47 13.27 -128.60
N ALA A 128 33.74 13.77 -128.78
CA ALA A 128 34.60 14.04 -130.03
C ALA A 128 34.20 14.98 -131.25
N PRO A 129 35.03 15.35 -132.32
CA PRO A 129 36.52 15.58 -132.57
C PRO A 129 37.01 16.69 -133.63
N ALA A 130 38.36 16.91 -133.74
CA ALA A 130 39.31 17.14 -134.91
C ALA A 130 39.31 18.27 -136.04
N GLY A 131 40.48 18.95 -136.26
CA GLY A 131 41.41 18.83 -137.46
C GLY A 131 41.47 19.79 -138.72
N GLY A 132 42.66 20.34 -139.10
CA GLY A 132 43.27 20.19 -140.48
C GLY A 132 43.44 21.32 -141.58
N GLN A 133 44.55 22.07 -141.58
CA GLN A 133 45.52 22.49 -142.67
C GLN A 133 45.20 22.67 -144.22
N GLY A 134 45.48 23.86 -144.81
CA GLY A 134 46.57 24.11 -145.82
C GLY A 134 46.39 24.25 -147.38
N GLY A 135 46.37 25.49 -147.93
CA GLY A 135 47.28 26.03 -149.01
C GLY A 135 47.01 25.90 -150.55
N GLY A 136 47.15 27.01 -151.31
CA GLY A 136 47.40 27.01 -152.79
C GLY A 136 47.06 28.31 -153.57
N GLU A 137 48.05 29.01 -154.18
CA GLU A 137 47.87 30.30 -154.89
C GLU A 137 48.17 30.29 -156.41
N GLN A 138 47.16 30.56 -157.25
CA GLN A 138 47.18 31.47 -158.43
C GLN A 138 45.94 31.37 -159.35
N GLU A 139 44.98 30.49 -159.04
CA GLU A 139 43.55 30.82 -159.20
C GLU A 139 43.09 31.82 -158.10
N SER A 140 43.99 32.15 -157.16
CA SER A 140 43.84 32.99 -155.95
C SER A 140 43.65 34.49 -156.19
N VAL A 141 42.87 34.85 -157.21
CA VAL A 141 42.14 36.13 -157.23
C VAL A 141 40.65 35.87 -157.42
N ARG A 142 40.27 34.83 -158.16
CA ARG A 142 38.88 34.39 -158.27
C ARG A 142 38.52 33.37 -157.21
N ALA A 143 39.40 32.39 -156.96
CA ALA A 143 39.39 31.59 -155.75
C ALA A 143 39.52 32.50 -154.53
N MET A 144 40.46 33.46 -154.48
CA MET A 144 40.57 34.39 -153.33
C MET A 144 39.36 35.33 -153.17
N VAL A 145 38.60 35.67 -154.22
CA VAL A 145 37.31 36.38 -154.06
C VAL A 145 36.22 35.44 -153.55
N GLN A 146 36.10 34.23 -154.09
CA GLN A 146 35.18 33.20 -153.58
C GLN A 146 35.55 32.74 -152.16
N GLU A 147 36.82 32.82 -151.80
CA GLU A 147 37.41 32.43 -150.53
C GLU A 147 37.41 33.61 -149.56
N MET A 148 37.43 34.86 -150.02
CA MET A 148 37.04 36.04 -149.23
C MET A 148 35.53 36.09 -149.00
N GLU A 149 34.71 35.64 -149.94
CA GLU A 149 33.27 35.46 -149.73
C GLU A 149 33.00 34.29 -148.79
N ARG A 150 33.71 33.17 -148.94
CA ARG A 150 33.68 32.04 -148.01
C ARG A 150 34.17 32.45 -146.63
N VAL A 151 35.31 33.12 -146.49
CA VAL A 151 35.80 33.68 -145.21
C VAL A 151 34.84 34.75 -144.66
N ARG A 152 34.10 35.50 -145.49
CA ARG A 152 33.03 36.40 -145.00
C ARG A 152 31.79 35.65 -144.54
N VAL A 153 31.45 34.54 -145.17
CA VAL A 153 30.36 33.64 -144.75
C VAL A 153 30.76 32.92 -143.48
N GLU A 154 31.91 32.24 -143.45
CA GLU A 154 32.53 31.61 -142.29
C GLU A 154 32.76 32.61 -141.15
N ALA A 155 33.15 33.87 -141.40
CA ALA A 155 33.25 34.89 -140.35
C ALA A 155 31.87 35.40 -139.86
N ARG A 156 30.83 35.39 -140.71
CA ARG A 156 29.44 35.66 -140.30
C ARG A 156 28.88 34.48 -139.49
N GLU A 157 29.16 33.26 -139.90
CA GLU A 157 28.82 32.03 -139.18
C GLU A 157 29.56 31.96 -137.85
N GLN A 158 30.86 32.26 -137.81
CA GLN A 158 31.64 32.38 -136.56
C GLN A 158 31.11 33.50 -135.67
N THR A 159 30.75 34.67 -136.21
CA THR A 159 30.14 35.73 -135.37
C THR A 159 28.73 35.39 -134.91
N GLN A 160 27.93 34.64 -135.68
CA GLN A 160 26.64 34.10 -135.24
C GLN A 160 26.80 33.00 -134.19
N MET A 161 27.78 32.10 -134.35
CA MET A 161 28.14 31.06 -133.38
C MET A 161 28.61 31.70 -132.07
N LEU A 162 29.56 32.64 -132.13
CA LEU A 162 30.03 33.39 -130.95
C LEU A 162 28.92 34.22 -130.30
N GLN A 163 27.97 34.76 -131.08
CA GLN A 163 26.76 35.41 -130.53
C GLN A 163 25.84 34.39 -129.84
N GLY A 164 25.62 33.23 -130.44
CA GLY A 164 24.84 32.14 -129.87
C GLY A 164 25.45 31.56 -128.58
N GLU A 165 26.76 31.34 -128.57
CA GLU A 165 27.55 30.95 -127.40
C GLU A 165 27.49 32.03 -126.31
N LEU A 166 27.63 33.31 -126.68
CA LEU A 166 27.54 34.42 -125.73
C LEU A 166 26.10 34.63 -125.20
N GLU A 167 25.06 34.32 -125.97
CA GLU A 167 23.68 34.24 -125.50
C GLU A 167 23.43 33.02 -124.61
N ALA A 168 23.99 31.85 -124.94
CA ALA A 168 23.91 30.64 -124.13
C ALA A 168 24.59 30.87 -122.78
N ALA A 169 25.84 31.36 -122.77
CA ALA A 169 26.58 31.74 -121.58
C ALA A 169 25.86 32.83 -120.76
N ARG A 170 25.16 33.78 -121.40
CA ARG A 170 24.28 34.74 -120.69
C ARG A 170 23.08 34.05 -120.05
N LYS A 171 22.40 33.13 -120.75
CA LYS A 171 21.26 32.35 -120.22
C LYS A 171 21.70 31.49 -119.03
N GLU A 172 22.80 30.75 -119.17
CA GLU A 172 23.42 29.98 -118.10
C GLU A 172 23.83 30.86 -116.91
N ALA A 173 24.49 32.00 -117.15
CA ALA A 173 24.84 32.94 -116.09
C ALA A 173 23.61 33.52 -115.37
N THR A 174 22.48 33.73 -116.07
CA THR A 174 21.22 34.11 -115.41
C THR A 174 20.59 32.96 -114.63
N ALA A 175 20.61 31.73 -115.16
CA ALA A 175 20.11 30.55 -114.46
C ALA A 175 20.92 30.27 -113.18
N ALA A 176 22.25 30.33 -113.26
CA ALA A 176 23.15 30.19 -112.12
C ALA A 176 22.94 31.29 -111.07
N LYS A 177 22.65 32.54 -111.48
CA LYS A 177 22.28 33.62 -110.55
C LYS A 177 20.95 33.36 -109.85
N ILE A 178 19.93 32.86 -110.56
CA ILE A 178 18.64 32.51 -109.98
C ILE A 178 18.79 31.34 -109.01
N ALA A 179 19.50 30.27 -109.39
CA ALA A 179 19.77 29.13 -108.53
C ALA A 179 20.57 29.52 -107.28
N ASN A 180 21.57 30.41 -107.40
CA ASN A 180 22.31 30.95 -106.25
C ASN A 180 21.41 31.80 -105.34
N ALA A 181 20.52 32.63 -105.89
CA ALA A 181 19.55 33.39 -105.10
C ALA A 181 18.55 32.48 -104.36
N GLN A 182 18.07 31.40 -105.01
CA GLN A 182 17.22 30.38 -104.39
C GLN A 182 17.95 29.67 -103.25
N ALA A 183 19.17 29.16 -103.50
CA ALA A 183 19.99 28.53 -102.47
C ALA A 183 20.32 29.47 -101.30
N GLN A 184 20.51 30.77 -101.56
CA GLN A 184 20.68 31.77 -100.50
C GLN A 184 19.39 31.97 -99.68
N SER A 185 18.22 32.00 -100.30
CA SER A 185 16.94 32.05 -99.56
C SER A 185 16.67 30.78 -98.75
N ASP A 186 17.00 29.60 -99.29
CA ASP A 186 16.86 28.33 -98.58
C ASP A 186 17.82 28.26 -97.37
N LEU A 187 19.07 28.70 -97.55
CA LEU A 187 20.05 28.81 -96.46
C LEU A 187 19.61 29.81 -95.38
N ALA A 188 18.97 30.93 -95.76
CA ALA A 188 18.42 31.88 -94.80
C ALA A 188 17.25 31.27 -94.01
N TYR A 189 16.27 30.67 -94.70
CA TYR A 189 15.13 29.98 -94.08
C TYR A 189 15.57 28.84 -93.14
N LEU A 190 16.53 28.02 -93.56
CA LEU A 190 17.06 26.95 -92.72
C LEU A 190 17.77 27.51 -91.48
N ARG A 191 18.55 28.59 -91.60
CA ARG A 191 19.18 29.26 -90.44
C ARG A 191 18.16 29.81 -89.45
N GLU A 192 17.11 30.48 -89.93
CA GLU A 192 16.01 30.96 -89.08
C GLU A 192 15.30 29.80 -88.37
N ARG A 193 15.03 28.71 -89.09
CA ARG A 193 14.42 27.50 -88.53
C ARG A 193 15.32 26.83 -87.48
N PHE A 194 16.63 26.73 -87.72
CA PHE A 194 17.59 26.22 -86.73
C PHE A 194 17.64 27.12 -85.49
N SER A 195 17.71 28.45 -85.66
CA SER A 195 17.72 29.40 -84.54
C SER A 195 16.42 29.32 -83.70
N ALA A 196 15.26 29.14 -84.34
CA ALA A 196 14.00 28.92 -83.66
C ALA A 196 13.96 27.60 -82.88
N LEU A 197 14.52 26.52 -83.44
CA LEU A 197 14.65 25.22 -82.76
C LEU A 197 15.61 25.29 -81.57
N GLU A 198 16.76 25.97 -81.72
CA GLU A 198 17.70 26.22 -80.62
C GLU A 198 17.05 27.04 -79.50
N GLY A 199 16.30 28.08 -79.84
CA GLY A 199 15.54 28.87 -78.86
C GLY A 199 14.50 28.04 -78.10
N SER A 200 13.77 27.17 -78.80
CA SER A 200 12.82 26.22 -78.19
C SER A 200 13.53 25.21 -77.27
N GLN A 201 14.66 24.66 -77.71
CA GLN A 201 15.47 23.73 -76.90
C GLN A 201 16.00 24.40 -75.62
N GLN A 202 16.45 25.66 -75.71
CA GLN A 202 16.88 26.44 -74.54
C GLN A 202 15.73 26.76 -73.58
N ALA A 203 14.52 27.03 -74.09
CA ALA A 203 13.34 27.24 -73.25
C ALA A 203 12.97 25.97 -72.49
N LEU A 204 12.81 24.84 -73.19
CA LEU A 204 12.54 23.53 -72.58
C LEU A 204 13.63 23.09 -71.59
N GLY A 205 14.90 23.43 -71.86
CA GLY A 205 16.02 23.18 -70.94
C GLY A 205 15.89 23.95 -69.62
N LYS A 206 15.40 25.21 -69.67
CA LYS A 206 15.11 26.02 -68.46
C LYS A 206 13.90 25.51 -67.70
N GLU A 207 12.85 25.09 -68.39
CA GLU A 207 11.67 24.48 -67.78
C GLU A 207 12.03 23.17 -67.06
N LEU A 208 12.78 22.27 -67.71
CA LEU A 208 13.28 21.04 -67.10
C LEU A 208 14.20 21.29 -65.89
N ALA A 209 15.00 22.36 -65.90
CA ALA A 209 15.78 22.76 -64.73
C ALA A 209 14.88 23.24 -63.57
N GLY A 210 13.86 24.07 -63.86
CA GLY A 210 12.90 24.54 -62.87
C GLY A 210 12.06 23.42 -62.25
N GLU A 211 11.59 22.45 -63.04
CA GLU A 211 10.86 21.30 -62.47
C GLU A 211 11.77 20.38 -61.64
N ARG A 212 13.05 20.23 -62.00
CA ARG A 212 14.03 19.51 -61.16
C ARG A 212 14.29 20.21 -59.83
N GLU A 213 14.37 21.54 -59.83
CA GLU A 213 14.51 22.33 -58.60
C GLU A 213 13.27 22.19 -57.70
N ARG A 214 12.05 22.28 -58.28
CA ARG A 214 10.80 22.05 -57.54
C ARG A 214 10.72 20.63 -56.98
N LEU A 215 11.07 19.61 -57.77
CA LEU A 215 11.10 18.22 -57.32
C LEU A 215 12.07 18.04 -56.13
N GLY A 216 13.28 18.61 -56.21
CA GLY A 216 14.22 18.63 -55.10
C GLY A 216 13.66 19.30 -53.85
N GLY A 217 12.97 20.44 -54.02
CA GLY A 217 12.29 21.15 -52.93
C GLY A 217 11.14 20.35 -52.29
N VAL A 218 10.40 19.55 -53.05
CA VAL A 218 9.36 18.64 -52.52
C VAL A 218 9.99 17.46 -51.77
N LEU A 219 11.04 16.84 -52.33
CA LEU A 219 11.76 15.74 -51.66
C LEU A 219 12.34 16.18 -50.32
N ALA A 220 13.04 17.32 -50.26
CA ALA A 220 13.57 17.87 -49.01
C ALA A 220 12.49 18.20 -47.97
N ARG A 221 11.29 18.61 -48.41
CA ARG A 221 10.13 18.80 -47.50
C ARG A 221 9.59 17.48 -46.98
N ASN A 222 9.53 16.44 -47.81
CA ASN A 222 9.10 15.11 -47.39
C ASN A 222 10.08 14.51 -46.36
N GLU A 223 11.39 14.58 -46.63
CA GLU A 223 12.43 14.15 -45.67
C GLU A 223 12.30 14.89 -44.32
N ALA A 224 12.06 16.21 -44.33
CA ALA A 224 11.84 17.00 -43.13
C ALA A 224 10.54 16.62 -42.37
N LEU A 225 9.49 16.20 -43.09
CA LEU A 225 8.25 15.71 -42.49
C LEU A 225 8.41 14.29 -41.91
N GLU A 226 9.15 13.41 -42.59
CA GLU A 226 9.49 12.07 -42.10
C GLU A 226 10.34 12.14 -40.82
N GLN A 227 11.33 13.05 -40.78
CA GLN A 227 12.12 13.30 -39.56
C GLN A 227 11.25 13.81 -38.41
N LYS A 228 10.32 14.73 -38.66
CA LYS A 228 9.35 15.18 -37.63
C LYS A 228 8.43 14.06 -37.17
N LEU A 229 7.95 13.22 -38.08
CA LEU A 229 7.10 12.08 -37.75
C LEU A 229 7.86 11.06 -36.88
N ALA A 230 9.13 10.79 -37.18
CA ALA A 230 10.01 9.96 -36.35
C ALA A 230 10.24 10.58 -34.95
N GLN A 231 10.46 11.89 -34.85
CA GLN A 231 10.58 12.61 -33.56
C GLN A 231 9.27 12.56 -32.74
N HIS A 232 8.11 12.69 -33.38
CA HIS A 232 6.83 12.53 -32.70
C HIS A 232 6.58 11.09 -32.25
N ALA A 233 7.00 10.09 -33.04
CA ALA A 233 6.90 8.68 -32.67
C ALA A 233 7.77 8.33 -31.45
N THR A 234 9.03 8.79 -31.40
CA THR A 234 9.88 8.57 -30.21
C THR A 234 9.37 9.33 -28.99
N SER A 235 8.86 10.55 -29.16
CA SER A 235 8.22 11.31 -28.08
C SER A 235 6.96 10.62 -27.53
N ALA A 236 6.14 10.00 -28.41
CA ALA A 236 4.96 9.24 -28.01
C ALA A 236 5.31 7.96 -27.24
N LEU A 237 6.35 7.23 -27.67
CA LEU A 237 6.85 6.05 -26.93
C LEU A 237 7.36 6.45 -25.54
N ALA A 238 8.18 7.50 -25.44
CA ALA A 238 8.67 8.00 -24.15
C ALA A 238 7.54 8.51 -23.24
N ALA A 239 6.45 9.05 -23.80
CA ALA A 239 5.26 9.40 -23.03
C ALA A 239 4.51 8.15 -22.53
N GLN A 240 4.38 7.11 -23.36
CA GLN A 240 3.75 5.84 -22.98
C GLN A 240 4.54 5.10 -21.89
N GLU A 241 5.87 5.13 -21.92
CA GLU A 241 6.73 4.55 -20.88
C GLU A 241 6.55 5.27 -19.54
N ARG A 242 6.48 6.62 -19.55
CA ARG A 242 6.15 7.41 -18.35
C ARG A 242 4.75 7.11 -17.81
N GLU A 243 3.77 6.95 -18.69
CA GLU A 243 2.41 6.55 -18.27
C GLU A 243 2.42 5.18 -17.59
N ARG A 244 3.11 4.18 -18.17
CA ARG A 244 3.28 2.86 -17.56
C ARG A 244 3.94 2.95 -16.19
N ALA A 245 5.06 3.67 -16.06
CA ALA A 245 5.74 3.88 -14.78
C ALA A 245 4.79 4.50 -13.73
N LEU A 246 4.03 5.54 -14.09
CA LEU A 246 3.04 6.16 -13.20
C LEU A 246 1.87 5.21 -12.84
N THR A 247 1.46 4.30 -13.73
CA THR A 247 0.46 3.27 -13.39
C THR A 247 1.01 2.22 -12.42
N GLU A 248 2.28 1.84 -12.55
CA GLU A 248 2.94 0.94 -11.60
C GLU A 248 3.15 1.59 -10.23
N GLU A 249 3.55 2.87 -10.17
CA GLU A 249 3.63 3.64 -8.93
C GLU A 249 2.27 3.77 -8.25
N ARG A 250 1.21 4.06 -9.02
CA ARG A 250 -0.16 4.07 -8.49
C ARG A 250 -0.59 2.71 -7.94
N ALA A 251 -0.21 1.61 -8.59
CA ALA A 251 -0.49 0.26 -8.09
C ALA A 251 0.27 -0.05 -6.79
N LYS A 252 1.55 0.34 -6.70
CA LYS A 252 2.37 0.22 -5.47
C LYS A 252 1.75 1.02 -4.32
N LEU A 253 1.45 2.30 -4.53
CA LEU A 253 0.82 3.17 -3.52
C LEU A 253 -0.58 2.68 -3.09
N ALA A 254 -1.36 2.09 -4.00
CA ALA A 254 -2.64 1.47 -3.66
C ALA A 254 -2.48 0.23 -2.75
N ALA A 255 -1.50 -0.63 -3.04
CA ALA A 255 -1.18 -1.78 -2.20
C ALA A 255 -0.65 -1.37 -0.82
N GLU A 256 0.22 -0.35 -0.76
CA GLU A 256 0.69 0.22 0.52
C GLU A 256 -0.46 0.80 1.33
N LYS A 257 -1.35 1.58 0.71
CA LYS A 257 -2.56 2.11 1.36
C LYS A 257 -3.43 0.99 1.95
N GLN A 258 -3.67 -0.07 1.19
CA GLN A 258 -4.44 -1.23 1.66
C GLN A 258 -3.78 -1.92 2.86
N HIS A 259 -2.45 -2.07 2.86
CA HIS A 259 -1.70 -2.61 3.99
C HIS A 259 -1.80 -1.72 5.24
N TRP A 260 -1.72 -0.39 5.08
CA TRP A 260 -1.91 0.55 6.20
C TRP A 260 -3.36 0.54 6.73
N GLU A 261 -4.36 0.43 5.87
CA GLU A 261 -5.77 0.28 6.28
C GLU A 261 -6.01 -1.02 7.07
N GLN A 262 -5.43 -2.15 6.63
CA GLN A 262 -5.46 -3.42 7.36
C GLN A 262 -4.82 -3.28 8.74
N ARG A 263 -3.62 -2.70 8.82
CA ARG A 263 -2.90 -2.49 10.08
C ARG A 263 -3.64 -1.54 11.02
N SER A 264 -4.30 -0.50 10.50
CA SER A 264 -5.17 0.39 11.29
C SER A 264 -6.33 -0.39 11.90
N ALA A 265 -7.05 -1.17 11.09
CA ALA A 265 -8.17 -2.00 11.54
C ALA A 265 -7.75 -3.07 12.57
N GLU A 266 -6.53 -3.61 12.48
CA GLU A 266 -5.96 -4.48 13.51
C GLU A 266 -5.69 -3.72 14.82
N THR A 267 -5.11 -2.52 14.76
CA THR A 267 -4.89 -1.70 15.96
C THR A 267 -6.19 -1.20 16.59
N GLU A 268 -7.24 -0.95 15.80
CA GLU A 268 -8.57 -0.62 16.31
C GLU A 268 -9.19 -1.81 17.06
N LYS A 269 -9.06 -3.03 16.53
CA LYS A 269 -9.50 -4.26 17.21
C LYS A 269 -8.76 -4.50 18.53
N THR A 270 -7.44 -4.27 18.58
CA THR A 270 -6.69 -4.44 19.84
C THR A 270 -7.02 -3.35 20.86
N VAL A 271 -7.23 -2.10 20.42
CA VAL A 271 -7.73 -1.03 21.30
C VAL A 271 -9.12 -1.34 21.85
N GLU A 272 -10.02 -1.90 21.04
CA GLU A 272 -11.36 -2.27 21.49
C GLU A 272 -11.35 -3.46 22.46
N ALA A 273 -10.50 -4.47 22.21
CA ALA A 273 -10.26 -5.56 23.18
C ALA A 273 -9.74 -5.01 24.52
N LEU A 274 -8.75 -4.10 24.50
CA LEU A 274 -8.23 -3.47 25.72
C LEU A 274 -9.27 -2.59 26.45
N ARG A 275 -10.24 -2.00 25.73
CA ARG A 275 -11.38 -1.30 26.35
C ARG A 275 -12.33 -2.28 27.05
N GLN A 276 -12.61 -3.42 26.43
CA GLN A 276 -13.42 -4.49 27.04
C GLN A 276 -12.73 -5.05 28.28
N ASP A 277 -11.43 -5.35 28.20
CA ASP A 277 -10.63 -5.80 29.36
C ASP A 277 -10.62 -4.77 30.49
N LYS A 278 -10.43 -3.48 30.16
CA LYS A 278 -10.53 -2.39 31.15
C LYS A 278 -11.91 -2.33 31.81
N SER A 279 -12.99 -2.53 31.04
CA SER A 279 -14.36 -2.58 31.56
C SER A 279 -14.56 -3.80 32.48
N ASN A 280 -14.05 -4.96 32.09
CA ASN A 280 -14.11 -6.20 32.87
C ASN A 280 -13.34 -6.05 34.20
N ILE A 281 -12.12 -5.50 34.16
CA ILE A 281 -11.32 -5.21 35.36
C ILE A 281 -12.05 -4.22 36.28
N HIS A 282 -12.66 -3.16 35.73
CA HIS A 282 -13.42 -2.21 36.53
C HIS A 282 -14.66 -2.85 37.19
N ALA A 283 -15.35 -3.75 36.49
CA ALA A 283 -16.47 -4.51 37.05
C ALA A 283 -16.01 -5.44 38.20
N VAL A 284 -14.88 -6.14 38.02
CA VAL A 284 -14.29 -7.00 39.07
C VAL A 284 -13.83 -6.18 40.27
N LEU A 285 -13.17 -5.02 40.06
CA LEU A 285 -12.78 -4.13 41.15
C LEU A 285 -14.01 -3.64 41.95
N LYS A 286 -15.08 -3.24 41.25
CA LYS A 286 -16.34 -2.84 41.91
C LYS A 286 -16.99 -4.00 42.68
N GLN A 287 -16.90 -5.23 42.18
CA GLN A 287 -17.36 -6.41 42.93
C GLN A 287 -16.52 -6.63 44.19
N LEU A 288 -15.19 -6.51 44.10
CA LEU A 288 -14.28 -6.63 45.25
C LEU A 288 -14.49 -5.51 46.30
N GLU A 289 -14.80 -4.30 45.86
CA GLU A 289 -15.19 -3.19 46.75
C GLU A 289 -16.49 -3.53 47.50
N LEU A 290 -17.51 -4.04 46.80
CA LEU A 290 -18.78 -4.46 47.40
C LEU A 290 -18.61 -5.63 48.37
N THR A 291 -17.84 -6.67 48.03
CA THR A 291 -17.58 -7.80 48.95
C THR A 291 -16.82 -7.33 50.18
N ARG A 292 -15.85 -6.42 50.02
CA ARG A 292 -15.10 -5.84 51.15
C ARG A 292 -15.97 -4.95 52.04
N GLU A 293 -16.93 -4.22 51.48
CA GLU A 293 -17.94 -3.51 52.25
C GLU A 293 -18.87 -4.47 53.02
N GLU A 294 -19.29 -5.58 52.40
CA GLU A 294 -20.10 -6.60 53.07
C GLU A 294 -19.33 -7.29 54.20
N GLU A 295 -18.08 -7.69 53.98
CA GLU A 295 -17.18 -8.22 55.01
C GLU A 295 -16.97 -7.20 56.14
N GLY A 296 -16.77 -5.93 55.80
CA GLY A 296 -16.68 -4.85 56.78
C GLY A 296 -17.97 -4.70 57.62
N LYS A 297 -19.15 -4.82 57.01
CA LYS A 297 -20.45 -4.82 57.70
C LYS A 297 -20.63 -6.07 58.58
N ARG A 298 -20.22 -7.26 58.11
CA ARG A 298 -20.24 -8.52 58.89
C ARG A 298 -19.34 -8.42 60.12
N HIS A 299 -18.08 -8.01 59.94
CA HIS A 299 -17.14 -7.81 61.06
C HIS A 299 -17.58 -6.71 62.02
N ALA A 300 -18.18 -5.62 61.54
CA ALA A 300 -18.76 -4.60 62.42
C ALA A 300 -19.90 -5.19 63.27
N GLY A 301 -20.78 -5.99 62.69
CA GLY A 301 -21.85 -6.70 63.39
C GLY A 301 -21.34 -7.77 64.37
N GLU A 302 -20.29 -8.51 64.02
CA GLU A 302 -19.60 -9.44 64.92
C GLU A 302 -19.00 -8.71 66.14
N VAL A 303 -18.30 -7.60 65.90
CA VAL A 303 -17.72 -6.76 66.96
C VAL A 303 -18.82 -6.15 67.85
N GLU A 304 -19.93 -5.70 67.28
CA GLU A 304 -21.08 -5.18 68.04
C GLU A 304 -21.76 -6.28 68.86
N SER A 305 -21.93 -7.48 68.30
CA SER A 305 -22.46 -8.66 69.01
C SER A 305 -21.55 -9.03 70.18
N VAL A 306 -20.25 -9.20 69.95
CA VAL A 306 -19.26 -9.52 71.00
C VAL A 306 -19.20 -8.42 72.06
N ARG A 307 -19.32 -7.15 71.68
CA ARG A 307 -19.41 -6.03 72.62
C ARG A 307 -20.70 -6.09 73.45
N SER A 308 -21.83 -6.45 72.86
CA SER A 308 -23.10 -6.60 73.58
C SER A 308 -23.06 -7.78 74.56
N ASP A 309 -22.44 -8.90 74.19
CA ASP A 309 -22.21 -10.04 75.06
C ASP A 309 -21.22 -9.73 76.18
N LEU A 310 -20.16 -8.95 75.90
CA LEU A 310 -19.24 -8.48 76.93
C LEU A 310 -19.96 -7.60 77.95
N VAL A 311 -20.75 -6.61 77.51
CA VAL A 311 -21.55 -5.75 78.42
C VAL A 311 -22.55 -6.58 79.22
N ARG A 312 -23.19 -7.58 78.60
CA ARG A 312 -24.09 -8.52 79.31
C ARG A 312 -23.34 -9.34 80.36
N LYS A 313 -22.14 -9.83 80.04
CA LYS A 313 -21.30 -10.60 80.99
C LYS A 313 -20.73 -9.73 82.10
N GLU A 314 -20.40 -8.47 81.83
CA GLU A 314 -20.05 -7.48 82.84
C GLU A 314 -21.23 -7.22 83.78
N GLN A 315 -22.44 -7.05 83.26
CA GLN A 315 -23.67 -6.92 84.06
C GLN A 315 -23.91 -8.15 84.93
N GLU A 316 -23.97 -9.36 84.33
CA GLU A 316 -24.10 -10.64 85.04
C GLU A 316 -23.05 -10.80 86.15
N TRP A 317 -21.80 -10.38 85.90
CA TRP A 317 -20.72 -10.42 86.90
C TRP A 317 -20.90 -9.39 88.01
N THR A 318 -21.33 -8.15 87.70
CA THR A 318 -21.63 -7.14 88.72
C THR A 318 -22.83 -7.51 89.59
N ASP A 319 -23.84 -8.17 89.01
CA ASP A 319 -25.02 -8.64 89.73
C ASP A 319 -24.66 -9.84 90.61
N ALA A 320 -23.95 -10.85 90.09
CA ALA A 320 -23.43 -11.96 90.89
C ALA A 320 -22.50 -11.48 92.03
N ARG A 321 -21.71 -10.42 91.81
CA ARG A 321 -20.89 -9.79 92.85
C ARG A 321 -21.75 -9.05 93.89
N ARG A 322 -22.89 -8.46 93.49
CA ARG A 322 -23.86 -7.84 94.41
C ARG A 322 -24.61 -8.89 95.22
N GLU A 323 -25.03 -9.99 94.61
CA GLU A 323 -25.65 -11.14 95.27
C GLU A 323 -24.69 -11.78 96.28
N ALA A 324 -23.44 -12.09 95.88
CA ALA A 324 -22.43 -12.63 96.80
C ALA A 324 -22.09 -11.67 97.96
N ALA A 325 -22.18 -10.35 97.75
CA ALA A 325 -22.05 -9.37 98.82
C ALA A 325 -23.27 -9.37 99.76
N ALA A 326 -24.48 -9.51 99.21
CA ALA A 326 -25.72 -9.63 99.99
C ALA A 326 -25.80 -10.95 100.78
N GLU A 327 -25.34 -12.07 100.21
CA GLU A 327 -25.23 -13.35 100.93
C GLU A 327 -24.21 -13.28 102.07
N ARG A 328 -23.06 -12.62 101.86
CA ARG A 328 -22.11 -12.37 102.96
C ARG A 328 -22.73 -11.51 104.06
N ALA A 329 -23.44 -10.44 103.70
CA ALA A 329 -24.15 -9.61 104.67
C ALA A 329 -25.19 -10.42 105.46
N ARG A 330 -25.99 -11.27 104.80
CA ARG A 330 -26.92 -12.20 105.48
C ARG A 330 -26.20 -13.19 106.38
N ALA A 331 -25.11 -13.79 105.92
CA ALA A 331 -24.33 -14.74 106.71
C ALA A 331 -23.66 -14.09 107.93
N ASP A 332 -23.25 -12.83 107.82
CA ASP A 332 -22.71 -12.05 108.93
C ASP A 332 -23.84 -11.58 109.88
N GLU A 333 -25.02 -11.19 109.38
CA GLU A 333 -26.22 -10.96 110.20
C GLU A 333 -26.67 -12.23 110.97
N GLU A 334 -26.65 -13.40 110.32
CA GLU A 334 -26.93 -14.70 110.93
C GLU A 334 -25.88 -15.08 111.97
N ARG A 335 -24.60 -14.80 111.73
CA ARG A 335 -23.52 -14.95 112.72
C ARG A 335 -23.72 -14.01 113.90
N GLU A 336 -24.02 -12.73 113.68
CA GLU A 336 -24.30 -11.78 114.75
C GLU A 336 -25.55 -12.14 115.56
N ALA A 337 -26.57 -12.71 114.92
CA ALA A 337 -27.75 -13.26 115.58
C ALA A 337 -27.40 -14.53 116.39
N GLY A 338 -26.56 -15.40 115.84
CA GLY A 338 -25.98 -16.56 116.52
C GLY A 338 -25.16 -16.16 117.74
N ASP A 339 -24.28 -15.18 117.62
CA ASP A 339 -23.44 -14.64 118.70
C ASP A 339 -24.25 -13.89 119.76
N ARG A 340 -25.35 -13.23 119.37
CA ARG A 340 -26.34 -12.70 120.33
C ARG A 340 -26.99 -13.84 121.10
N ARG A 341 -27.46 -14.89 120.42
CA ARG A 341 -28.08 -16.05 121.05
C ARG A 341 -27.12 -16.86 121.91
N VAL A 342 -25.84 -16.95 121.54
CA VAL A 342 -24.77 -17.56 122.36
C VAL A 342 -24.46 -16.70 123.59
N ARG A 343 -24.51 -15.36 123.48
CA ARG A 343 -24.43 -14.46 124.64
C ARG A 343 -25.62 -14.65 125.58
N GLU A 344 -26.84 -14.60 125.06
CA GLU A 344 -28.08 -14.87 125.82
C GLU A 344 -28.05 -16.23 126.51
N LEU A 345 -27.60 -17.29 125.82
CA LEU A 345 -27.44 -18.63 126.41
C LEU A 345 -26.34 -18.68 127.46
N ARG A 346 -25.23 -17.94 127.30
CA ARG A 346 -24.17 -17.84 128.32
C ARG A 346 -24.61 -17.03 129.54
N GLU A 347 -25.38 -15.97 129.35
CA GLU A 347 -25.97 -15.15 130.41
C GLU A 347 -27.05 -15.95 131.15
N GLY A 348 -27.92 -16.67 130.43
CA GLY A 348 -28.87 -17.61 131.01
C GLY A 348 -28.19 -18.77 131.75
N LEU A 349 -27.10 -19.32 131.22
CA LEU A 349 -26.30 -20.35 131.90
C LEU A 349 -25.64 -19.80 133.17
N ARG A 350 -25.08 -18.58 133.12
CA ARG A 350 -24.54 -17.89 134.31
C ARG A 350 -25.63 -17.65 135.35
N ALA A 351 -26.79 -17.12 134.95
CA ALA A 351 -27.92 -16.94 135.85
C ALA A 351 -28.37 -18.26 136.48
N LYS A 352 -28.37 -19.38 135.72
CA LYS A 352 -28.66 -20.72 136.24
C LYS A 352 -27.53 -21.29 137.10
N GLN A 353 -26.27 -20.95 136.84
CA GLN A 353 -25.14 -21.27 137.71
C GLN A 353 -25.20 -20.48 139.01
N ASP A 354 -25.58 -19.20 138.97
CA ASP A 354 -25.78 -18.34 140.15
C ASP A 354 -27.00 -18.78 140.97
N GLU A 355 -28.10 -19.20 140.31
CA GLU A 355 -29.22 -19.89 140.98
C GLU A 355 -28.76 -21.20 141.61
N CYS A 356 -28.00 -22.05 140.91
CA CYS A 356 -27.44 -23.28 141.47
C CYS A 356 -26.44 -23.01 142.60
N MET A 357 -25.66 -21.92 142.54
CA MET A 357 -24.77 -21.52 143.62
C MET A 357 -25.57 -21.04 144.83
N LYS A 358 -26.60 -20.21 144.65
CA LYS A 358 -27.54 -19.82 145.72
C LYS A 358 -28.25 -21.03 146.32
N LEU A 359 -28.77 -21.94 145.50
CA LEU A 359 -29.35 -23.21 145.95
C LEU A 359 -28.32 -24.10 146.63
N SER A 360 -27.05 -24.07 146.22
CA SER A 360 -25.96 -24.79 146.91
C SER A 360 -25.57 -24.12 148.23
N GLU A 361 -25.63 -22.80 148.33
CA GLU A 361 -25.44 -22.07 149.59
C GLU A 361 -26.62 -22.28 150.54
N GLU A 362 -27.85 -22.26 150.04
CA GLU A 362 -29.07 -22.60 150.78
C GLU A 362 -29.02 -24.06 151.21
N LYS A 363 -28.55 -24.97 150.35
CA LYS A 363 -28.28 -26.36 150.70
C LYS A 363 -27.17 -26.48 151.74
N ILE A 364 -26.07 -25.73 151.65
CA ILE A 364 -24.99 -25.72 152.65
C ILE A 364 -25.47 -25.09 153.96
N LYS A 365 -26.34 -24.07 153.93
CA LYS A 365 -27.02 -23.50 155.11
C LYS A 365 -27.98 -24.53 155.72
N ALA A 366 -28.69 -25.30 154.91
CA ALA A 366 -29.56 -26.38 155.35
C ALA A 366 -28.78 -27.60 155.85
N GLU A 367 -27.64 -27.96 155.24
CA GLU A 367 -26.76 -29.06 155.63
C GLU A 367 -25.91 -28.70 156.85
N SER A 368 -25.51 -27.45 157.04
CA SER A 368 -24.87 -26.98 158.27
C SER A 368 -25.88 -26.81 159.41
N ALA A 369 -27.11 -26.38 159.12
CA ALA A 369 -28.22 -26.48 160.08
C ALA A 369 -28.56 -27.94 160.41
N LEU A 370 -28.51 -28.85 159.42
CA LEU A 370 -28.67 -30.29 159.60
C LEU A 370 -27.51 -30.87 160.40
N GLN A 371 -26.27 -30.42 160.21
CA GLN A 371 -25.10 -30.85 160.99
C GLN A 371 -25.15 -30.32 162.43
N LEU A 372 -25.67 -29.12 162.65
CA LEU A 372 -26.00 -28.60 163.98
C LEU A 372 -27.10 -29.45 164.64
N ALA A 373 -28.17 -29.75 163.92
CA ALA A 373 -29.24 -30.65 164.37
C ALA A 373 -28.75 -32.10 164.54
N GLN A 374 -27.76 -32.55 163.78
CA GLN A 374 -27.13 -33.87 163.89
C GLN A 374 -26.14 -33.90 165.04
N LEU A 375 -25.41 -32.84 165.38
CA LEU A 375 -24.63 -32.76 166.63
C LEU A 375 -25.57 -32.74 167.87
N GLN A 376 -26.72 -32.09 167.76
CA GLN A 376 -27.81 -32.18 168.74
C GLN A 376 -28.48 -33.58 168.77
N ALA A 377 -28.48 -34.32 167.66
CA ALA A 377 -29.02 -35.68 167.58
C ALA A 377 -27.99 -36.77 167.92
N GLU A 378 -26.69 -36.53 167.77
CA GLU A 378 -25.60 -37.44 168.16
C GLU A 378 -25.43 -37.43 169.69
N THR A 379 -25.59 -36.25 170.32
CA THR A 379 -25.76 -36.12 171.77
C THR A 379 -27.07 -36.76 172.28
N ALA A 380 -28.06 -37.00 171.42
CA ALA A 380 -29.26 -37.79 171.73
C ALA A 380 -29.15 -39.28 171.35
N LYS A 381 -28.29 -39.66 170.40
CA LYS A 381 -28.15 -41.05 169.91
C LYS A 381 -27.25 -41.93 170.77
N THR A 382 -26.37 -41.35 171.58
CA THR A 382 -25.69 -42.09 172.66
C THR A 382 -26.64 -42.55 173.77
N ALA A 383 -27.90 -42.08 173.78
CA ALA A 383 -28.96 -42.56 174.66
C ALA A 383 -29.85 -43.69 174.07
N LEU A 384 -29.63 -44.09 172.82
CA LEU A 384 -30.47 -45.12 172.16
C LEU A 384 -29.67 -46.12 171.30
N ALA A 385 -28.57 -46.59 171.88
CA ALA A 385 -27.96 -47.87 171.53
C ALA A 385 -28.82 -49.06 172.02
N ASN A 386 -30.04 -49.21 171.50
CA ASN A 386 -30.91 -50.36 171.77
C ASN A 386 -31.81 -50.68 170.56
N ALA A 387 -31.44 -51.76 169.85
CA ALA A 387 -32.13 -52.39 168.71
C ALA A 387 -32.36 -51.50 167.45
N SER A 388 -32.12 -51.96 166.23
CA SER A 388 -31.45 -53.15 165.70
C SER A 388 -31.21 -52.85 164.21
N ALA A 389 -29.99 -52.84 163.70
CA ALA A 389 -29.19 -54.02 163.37
C ALA A 389 -29.89 -54.95 162.34
N SER A 390 -29.20 -55.16 161.21
CA SER A 390 -29.51 -56.07 160.09
C SER A 390 -30.39 -55.49 158.95
N ALA A 391 -30.06 -55.68 157.67
CA ALA A 391 -28.85 -56.32 157.14
C ALA A 391 -28.61 -56.03 155.64
N GLN A 392 -27.32 -55.91 155.31
CA GLN A 392 -26.68 -56.40 154.09
C GLN A 392 -26.85 -55.59 152.79
N GLN A 393 -25.80 -54.97 152.24
CA GLN A 393 -24.43 -55.41 151.85
C GLN A 393 -24.41 -55.62 150.32
N GLN A 394 -23.73 -54.75 149.56
CA GLN A 394 -22.32 -54.90 149.10
C GLN A 394 -22.29 -55.40 147.63
N GLN A 395 -21.29 -55.16 146.79
CA GLN A 395 -20.12 -54.26 146.83
C GLN A 395 -19.52 -54.18 145.40
N GLN A 396 -18.78 -53.10 145.09
CA GLN A 396 -17.56 -53.11 144.26
C GLN A 396 -17.70 -53.54 142.76
N GLN A 397 -16.79 -53.20 141.84
CA GLN A 397 -15.73 -52.18 141.72
C GLN A 397 -15.32 -52.10 140.24
N GLN A 398 -14.78 -50.95 139.79
CA GLN A 398 -13.79 -50.85 138.69
C GLN A 398 -14.29 -51.26 137.28
N SER A 399 -13.71 -50.88 136.13
CA SER A 399 -12.62 -49.95 135.77
C SER A 399 -12.76 -49.53 134.29
N ALA A 400 -12.05 -48.46 133.86
CA ALA A 400 -11.85 -48.08 132.45
C ALA A 400 -10.55 -48.74 131.87
N PRO A 401 -9.99 -48.43 130.67
CA PRO A 401 -10.41 -47.49 129.60
C PRO A 401 -10.20 -47.95 128.11
N ALA A 402 -10.62 -47.09 127.15
CA ALA A 402 -10.14 -46.95 125.74
C ALA A 402 -10.50 -48.10 124.73
N THR A 403 -10.42 -48.01 123.37
CA THR A 403 -10.11 -46.95 122.36
C THR A 403 -10.61 -47.37 120.94
N VAL A 404 -10.55 -46.46 119.92
CA VAL A 404 -10.36 -46.77 118.45
C VAL A 404 -11.56 -47.37 117.64
N VAL A 405 -11.84 -47.10 116.33
CA VAL A 405 -11.58 -45.95 115.40
C VAL A 405 -12.38 -46.09 114.05
N ILE A 406 -12.59 -44.99 113.30
CA ILE A 406 -12.93 -44.85 111.83
C ILE A 406 -14.34 -45.25 111.27
N GLU A 407 -14.81 -44.39 110.33
CA GLU A 407 -15.70 -44.46 109.12
C GLU A 407 -16.48 -45.77 108.78
N ALA A 408 -17.54 -45.80 107.94
CA ALA A 408 -18.00 -44.88 106.88
C ALA A 408 -19.54 -44.91 106.69
N GLY A 409 -20.09 -43.88 106.02
CA GLY A 409 -21.53 -43.76 105.74
C GLY A 409 -22.02 -44.52 104.50
N ALA A 410 -23.28 -44.95 104.53
CA ALA A 410 -23.91 -45.76 103.48
C ALA A 410 -24.36 -44.95 102.24
N ALA A 411 -24.00 -45.40 101.04
CA ALA A 411 -24.68 -45.09 99.77
C ALA A 411 -24.14 -45.96 98.60
N VAL A 412 -24.67 -47.17 98.37
CA VAL A 412 -24.12 -48.11 97.35
C VAL A 412 -25.11 -48.48 96.20
N GLU A 413 -26.35 -48.00 96.21
CA GLU A 413 -27.34 -48.33 95.14
C GLU A 413 -27.57 -47.25 94.07
N SER A 414 -26.77 -46.15 94.05
CA SER A 414 -26.91 -45.08 93.03
C SER A 414 -25.73 -44.95 92.06
N GLU A 415 -24.62 -45.64 92.30
CA GLU A 415 -23.39 -45.44 91.51
C GLU A 415 -23.31 -46.32 90.24
N ALA A 416 -23.81 -47.56 90.30
CA ALA A 416 -23.82 -48.47 89.15
C ALA A 416 -24.70 -47.95 88.00
N ALA A 417 -25.91 -47.45 88.29
CA ALA A 417 -26.80 -46.88 87.30
C ALA A 417 -26.29 -45.58 86.67
N ARG A 418 -25.47 -44.80 87.40
CA ARG A 418 -24.78 -43.63 86.85
C ARG A 418 -23.62 -44.03 85.94
N LYS A 419 -22.81 -45.03 86.35
CA LYS A 419 -21.70 -45.54 85.52
C LYS A 419 -22.20 -46.15 84.20
N VAL A 420 -23.31 -46.90 84.21
CA VAL A 420 -23.92 -47.41 82.96
C VAL A 420 -24.40 -46.26 82.06
N LYS A 421 -25.11 -45.26 82.58
CA LYS A 421 -25.56 -44.11 81.77
C LYS A 421 -24.43 -43.23 81.24
N VAL A 422 -23.33 -43.09 82.00
CA VAL A 422 -22.13 -42.39 81.54
C VAL A 422 -21.46 -43.18 80.41
N LEU A 423 -21.29 -44.50 80.57
CA LEU A 423 -20.74 -45.36 79.51
C LEU A 423 -21.63 -45.43 78.27
N GLU A 424 -22.96 -45.43 78.42
CA GLU A 424 -23.90 -45.32 77.29
C GLU A 424 -23.75 -43.97 76.57
N ALA A 425 -23.65 -42.87 77.30
CA ALA A 425 -23.42 -41.54 76.73
C ALA A 425 -22.04 -41.42 76.05
N GLU A 426 -21.00 -42.01 76.62
CA GLU A 426 -19.65 -42.08 76.05
C GLU A 426 -19.62 -42.92 74.76
N VAL A 427 -20.32 -44.08 74.73
CA VAL A 427 -20.45 -44.90 73.51
C VAL A 427 -21.25 -44.18 72.43
N LEU A 428 -22.30 -43.43 72.79
CA LEU A 428 -23.08 -42.65 71.84
C LEU A 428 -22.28 -41.44 71.30
N ALA A 429 -21.52 -40.77 72.17
CA ALA A 429 -20.59 -39.70 71.77
C ALA A 429 -19.45 -40.23 70.89
N ALA A 430 -18.89 -41.41 71.21
CA ALA A 430 -17.86 -42.05 70.39
C ALA A 430 -18.39 -42.51 69.03
N ARG A 431 -19.63 -43.01 68.94
CA ARG A 431 -20.30 -43.29 67.66
C ARG A 431 -20.50 -42.04 66.83
N LYS A 432 -21.02 -40.95 67.44
CA LYS A 432 -21.18 -39.68 66.74
C LYS A 432 -19.85 -39.11 66.26
N ALA A 433 -18.81 -39.16 67.09
CA ALA A 433 -17.45 -38.74 66.69
C ALA A 433 -16.88 -39.61 65.56
N ALA A 434 -17.22 -40.91 65.50
CA ALA A 434 -16.84 -41.79 64.39
C ALA A 434 -17.64 -41.49 63.10
N GLU A 435 -18.92 -41.15 63.21
CA GLU A 435 -19.76 -40.71 62.09
C GLU A 435 -19.28 -39.35 61.53
N ASP A 436 -18.98 -38.39 62.40
CA ASP A 436 -18.41 -37.09 62.05
C ASP A 436 -17.01 -37.28 61.39
N ALA A 437 -16.16 -38.15 61.94
CA ALA A 437 -14.87 -38.49 61.34
C ALA A 437 -15.01 -39.18 59.97
N GLN A 438 -16.00 -40.06 59.79
CA GLN A 438 -16.29 -40.69 58.50
C GLN A 438 -16.77 -39.66 57.48
N ALA A 439 -17.65 -38.73 57.86
CA ALA A 439 -18.08 -37.63 57.02
C ALA A 439 -16.91 -36.70 56.62
N HIS A 440 -15.97 -36.43 57.54
CA HIS A 440 -14.73 -35.73 57.21
C HIS A 440 -13.87 -36.52 56.20
N VAL A 441 -13.67 -37.83 56.40
CA VAL A 441 -12.91 -38.68 55.47
C VAL A 441 -13.53 -38.67 54.07
N ASP A 442 -14.86 -38.75 53.96
CA ASP A 442 -15.53 -38.75 52.66
C ASP A 442 -15.54 -37.36 52.00
N ASN A 443 -15.58 -36.28 52.78
CA ASN A 443 -15.33 -34.91 52.29
C ASN A 443 -13.89 -34.76 51.77
N TRP A 444 -12.88 -35.22 52.51
CA TRP A 444 -11.48 -35.20 52.06
C TRP A 444 -11.25 -36.03 50.79
N LYS A 445 -11.92 -37.18 50.64
CA LYS A 445 -11.91 -37.95 49.38
C LYS A 445 -12.54 -37.17 48.23
N SER A 446 -13.67 -36.47 48.47
CA SER A 446 -14.31 -35.64 47.45
C SER A 446 -13.42 -34.48 47.02
N MET A 447 -12.81 -33.76 47.97
CA MET A 447 -11.82 -32.71 47.68
C MET A 447 -10.60 -33.25 46.94
N ALA A 448 -10.08 -34.43 47.31
CA ALA A 448 -8.97 -35.07 46.61
C ALA A 448 -9.35 -35.39 45.15
N GLN A 449 -10.51 -36.01 44.92
CA GLN A 449 -11.03 -36.30 43.57
C GLN A 449 -11.24 -35.03 42.72
N GLN A 450 -11.79 -33.96 43.31
CA GLN A 450 -11.93 -32.67 42.62
C GLN A 450 -10.57 -32.06 42.28
N SER A 451 -9.59 -32.15 43.19
CA SER A 451 -8.23 -31.66 42.94
C SER A 451 -7.51 -32.46 41.85
N GLU A 452 -7.72 -33.78 41.80
CA GLU A 452 -7.18 -34.63 40.73
C GLU A 452 -7.83 -34.34 39.37
N GLN A 453 -9.16 -34.18 39.31
CA GLN A 453 -9.86 -33.77 38.08
C GLN A 453 -9.41 -32.39 37.59
N ALA A 454 -9.22 -31.42 38.49
CA ALA A 454 -8.69 -30.10 38.16
C ALA A 454 -7.25 -30.17 37.64
N LEU A 455 -6.41 -31.04 38.22
CA LEU A 455 -5.03 -31.24 37.76
C LEU A 455 -4.97 -31.97 36.40
N GLN A 456 -5.85 -32.95 36.17
CA GLN A 456 -6.00 -33.59 34.86
C GLN A 456 -6.50 -32.62 33.78
N SER A 457 -7.46 -31.74 34.09
CA SER A 457 -7.93 -30.71 33.15
C SER A 457 -6.86 -29.65 32.87
N ALA A 458 -6.13 -29.18 33.90
CA ALA A 458 -5.00 -28.27 33.71
C ALA A 458 -3.90 -28.90 32.84
N GLN A 459 -3.58 -30.19 33.02
CA GLN A 459 -2.64 -30.91 32.17
C GLN A 459 -3.14 -31.07 30.72
N SER A 460 -4.43 -31.29 30.50
CA SER A 460 -4.99 -31.39 29.14
C SER A 460 -4.99 -30.04 28.43
N HIS A 461 -5.34 -28.96 29.13
CA HIS A 461 -5.23 -27.59 28.62
C HIS A 461 -3.79 -27.22 28.29
N PHE A 462 -2.82 -27.49 29.17
CA PHE A 462 -1.41 -27.23 28.92
C PHE A 462 -0.87 -28.00 27.70
N ARG A 463 -1.30 -29.26 27.50
CA ARG A 463 -0.94 -30.04 26.30
C ARG A 463 -1.55 -29.44 25.03
N ALA A 464 -2.83 -29.09 25.06
CA ALA A 464 -3.52 -28.48 23.92
C ALA A 464 -2.95 -27.09 23.55
N GLU A 465 -2.60 -26.28 24.56
CA GLU A 465 -1.95 -24.99 24.36
C GLU A 465 -0.52 -25.17 23.80
N LYS A 466 0.26 -26.12 24.33
CA LYS A 466 1.59 -26.47 23.80
C LYS A 466 1.53 -26.96 22.34
N GLU A 467 0.51 -27.72 21.97
CA GLU A 467 0.30 -28.14 20.58
C GLU A 467 -0.10 -26.96 19.69
N LYS A 468 -0.95 -26.07 20.19
CA LYS A 468 -1.37 -24.85 19.47
C LYS A 468 -0.19 -23.88 19.26
N THR A 469 0.65 -23.65 20.28
CA THR A 469 1.84 -22.81 20.16
C THR A 469 2.89 -23.46 19.27
N GLY A 470 3.08 -24.78 19.33
CA GLY A 470 3.95 -25.52 18.41
C GLY A 470 3.51 -25.40 16.95
N LYS A 471 2.20 -25.51 16.67
CA LYS A 471 1.63 -25.27 15.33
C LYS A 471 1.82 -23.83 14.86
N ALA A 472 1.57 -22.85 15.73
CA ALA A 472 1.78 -21.42 15.44
C ALA A 472 3.26 -21.09 15.17
N GLN A 473 4.18 -21.69 15.92
CA GLN A 473 5.62 -21.56 15.69
C GLN A 473 6.01 -22.16 14.34
N ALA A 474 5.56 -23.37 14.02
CA ALA A 474 5.84 -24.01 12.73
C ALA A 474 5.30 -23.20 11.52
N THR A 475 4.11 -22.57 11.65
CA THR A 475 3.61 -21.66 10.61
C THR A 475 4.47 -20.41 10.46
N LEU A 476 4.90 -19.79 11.57
CA LEU A 476 5.79 -18.62 11.54
C LEU A 476 7.18 -18.94 10.96
N GLU A 477 7.74 -20.12 11.26
CA GLU A 477 8.99 -20.60 10.67
C GLU A 477 8.84 -20.88 9.16
N SER A 478 7.69 -21.40 8.73
CA SER A 478 7.37 -21.58 7.31
C SER A 478 7.18 -20.25 6.57
N GLU A 479 6.54 -19.26 7.19
CA GLU A 479 6.39 -17.92 6.63
C GLU A 479 7.73 -17.18 6.57
N LEU A 480 8.54 -17.26 7.62
CA LEU A 480 9.85 -16.63 7.69
C LEU A 480 10.80 -17.21 6.63
N SER A 481 10.86 -18.54 6.47
CA SER A 481 11.65 -19.17 5.41
C SER A 481 11.17 -18.79 4.00
N SER A 482 9.85 -18.71 3.77
CA SER A 482 9.28 -18.22 2.50
C SER A 482 9.64 -16.76 2.22
N LYS A 483 9.54 -15.87 3.21
CA LYS A 483 9.94 -14.46 3.12
C LYS A 483 11.44 -14.34 2.84
N THR A 484 12.29 -15.12 3.52
CA THR A 484 13.75 -15.13 3.30
C THR A 484 14.08 -15.56 1.87
N ALA A 485 13.44 -16.60 1.33
CA ALA A 485 13.61 -17.01 -0.05
C ALA A 485 13.17 -15.93 -1.06
N SER A 486 12.04 -15.23 -0.78
CA SER A 486 11.58 -14.11 -1.60
C SER A 486 12.55 -12.91 -1.58
N VAL A 487 13.16 -12.61 -0.43
CA VAL A 487 14.17 -11.54 -0.32
C VAL A 487 15.43 -11.90 -1.11
N ALA A 488 15.91 -13.15 -1.02
CA ALA A 488 17.05 -13.62 -1.81
C ALA A 488 16.79 -13.55 -3.33
N ALA A 489 15.58 -13.91 -3.78
CA ALA A 489 15.19 -13.78 -5.19
C ALA A 489 15.15 -12.32 -5.67
N LEU A 490 14.63 -11.40 -4.85
CA LEU A 490 14.62 -9.96 -5.15
C LEU A 490 16.03 -9.36 -5.16
N GLN A 491 16.93 -9.82 -4.28
CA GLN A 491 18.35 -9.44 -4.28
C GLN A 491 19.03 -9.89 -5.59
N GLN A 492 18.82 -11.14 -6.01
CA GLN A 492 19.36 -11.65 -7.26
C GLN A 492 18.82 -10.88 -8.50
N GLN A 493 17.54 -10.49 -8.48
CA GLN A 493 16.98 -9.61 -9.52
C GLN A 493 17.64 -8.23 -9.51
N LEU A 494 17.82 -7.61 -8.34
CA LEU A 494 18.53 -6.32 -8.20
C LEU A 494 19.98 -6.38 -8.70
N GLU A 495 20.71 -7.45 -8.40
CA GLU A 495 22.07 -7.68 -8.91
C GLU A 495 22.06 -7.79 -10.44
N SER A 496 21.16 -8.61 -11.01
CA SER A 496 21.05 -8.74 -12.48
C SER A 496 20.71 -7.42 -13.17
N MET A 497 19.76 -6.64 -12.62
CA MET A 497 19.41 -5.32 -13.16
C MET A 497 20.58 -4.34 -13.05
N THR A 498 21.29 -4.35 -11.91
CA THR A 498 22.49 -3.53 -11.70
C THR A 498 23.58 -3.85 -12.73
N ASP A 499 23.79 -5.13 -13.04
CA ASP A 499 24.78 -5.54 -14.05
C ASP A 499 24.32 -5.24 -15.49
N THR A 500 23.01 -5.28 -15.80
CA THR A 500 22.51 -4.77 -17.08
C THR A 500 22.68 -3.25 -17.22
N CYS A 501 22.47 -2.48 -16.15
CA CYS A 501 22.73 -1.03 -16.15
C CYS A 501 24.21 -0.73 -16.41
N LYS A 502 25.13 -1.42 -15.72
CA LYS A 502 26.58 -1.32 -16.00
C LYS A 502 26.96 -1.78 -17.42
N GLY A 503 26.18 -2.69 -18.02
CA GLY A 503 26.32 -3.07 -19.42
C GLY A 503 25.99 -1.91 -20.34
N LEU A 504 24.79 -1.35 -20.20
CA LEU A 504 24.31 -0.21 -20.98
C LEU A 504 25.16 1.06 -20.78
N GLU A 505 25.70 1.30 -19.58
CA GLU A 505 26.66 2.39 -19.31
C GLU A 505 27.94 2.23 -20.14
N ARG A 506 28.49 1.01 -20.24
CA ARG A 506 29.66 0.73 -21.09
C ARG A 506 29.32 0.89 -22.57
N GLU A 507 28.20 0.36 -23.03
CA GLU A 507 27.74 0.53 -24.43
C GLU A 507 27.56 2.01 -24.79
N LEU A 508 27.02 2.81 -23.87
CA LEU A 508 26.87 4.26 -24.03
C LEU A 508 28.22 4.98 -24.12
N ASP A 509 29.18 4.62 -23.28
CA ASP A 509 30.52 5.23 -23.30
C ASP A 509 31.34 4.77 -24.51
N GLU A 510 31.21 3.52 -24.95
CA GLU A 510 31.74 3.04 -26.23
C GLU A 510 31.12 3.81 -27.42
N ALA A 511 29.79 4.04 -27.42
CA ALA A 511 29.11 4.83 -28.43
C ALA A 511 29.57 6.30 -28.46
N LYS A 512 29.84 6.90 -27.29
CA LYS A 512 30.45 8.25 -27.19
C LYS A 512 31.85 8.25 -27.79
N GLN A 513 32.73 7.30 -27.42
CA GLN A 513 34.09 7.20 -27.98
C GLN A 513 34.07 6.96 -29.50
N GLN A 514 33.11 6.18 -30.01
CA GLN A 514 32.89 6.02 -31.46
C GLN A 514 32.41 7.33 -32.12
N SER A 515 31.58 8.13 -31.44
CA SER A 515 31.16 9.45 -31.94
C SER A 515 32.31 10.46 -31.94
N GLU A 516 33.12 10.50 -30.88
CA GLU A 516 34.28 11.39 -30.75
C GLU A 516 35.39 11.05 -31.75
N SER A 517 35.68 9.76 -31.96
CA SER A 517 36.63 9.31 -32.99
C SER A 517 36.13 9.59 -34.43
N ARG A 518 34.82 9.48 -34.69
CA ARG A 518 34.23 9.92 -35.97
C ARG A 518 34.30 11.44 -36.14
N ASN A 519 33.95 12.22 -35.11
CA ASN A 519 33.96 13.69 -35.17
C ASN A 519 35.38 14.25 -35.33
N SER A 520 36.37 13.70 -34.64
CA SER A 520 37.78 14.05 -34.84
C SER A 520 38.30 13.63 -36.22
N GLY A 521 37.90 12.46 -36.73
CA GLY A 521 38.16 12.04 -38.10
C GLY A 521 37.56 12.98 -39.15
N LEU A 522 36.32 13.44 -38.94
CA LEU A 522 35.67 14.45 -39.79
C LEU A 522 36.34 15.82 -39.68
N GLY A 523 36.72 16.26 -38.48
CA GLY A 523 37.47 17.50 -38.26
C GLY A 523 38.80 17.50 -39.03
N ASN A 524 39.57 16.40 -38.93
CA ASN A 524 40.79 16.21 -39.71
C ASN A 524 40.52 16.21 -41.23
N ARG A 525 39.40 15.61 -41.68
CA ARG A 525 39.00 15.65 -43.10
C ARG A 525 38.69 17.07 -43.57
N VAL A 526 38.00 17.87 -42.75
CA VAL A 526 37.68 19.27 -43.03
C VAL A 526 38.96 20.11 -43.12
N THR A 527 39.88 20.01 -42.16
CA THR A 527 41.13 20.78 -42.20
C THR A 527 42.01 20.43 -43.41
N VAL A 528 42.04 19.16 -43.84
CA VAL A 528 42.69 18.76 -45.10
C VAL A 528 42.02 19.42 -46.31
N LEU A 529 40.69 19.38 -46.41
CA LEU A 529 39.95 20.03 -47.50
C LEU A 529 40.12 21.56 -47.51
N GLU A 530 40.21 22.20 -46.34
CA GLU A 530 40.50 23.63 -46.21
C GLU A 530 41.90 23.98 -46.72
N LEU A 531 42.92 23.17 -46.39
CA LEU A 531 44.28 23.31 -46.88
C LEU A 531 44.38 23.08 -48.40
N GLU A 532 43.71 22.06 -48.93
CA GLU A 532 43.61 21.81 -50.38
C GLU A 532 42.94 22.99 -51.10
N ASN A 533 41.83 23.49 -50.58
CA ASN A 533 41.08 24.61 -51.16
C ASN A 533 41.88 25.93 -51.08
N LYS A 534 42.66 26.16 -50.01
CA LYS A 534 43.62 27.27 -49.93
C LYS A 534 44.72 27.12 -50.98
N GLY A 535 45.33 25.94 -51.10
CA GLY A 535 46.36 25.66 -52.10
C GLY A 535 45.85 25.71 -53.56
N LEU A 536 44.56 25.52 -53.79
CA LEU A 536 43.93 25.76 -55.10
C LEU A 536 43.75 27.26 -55.39
N LYS A 537 43.38 28.07 -54.39
CA LYS A 537 43.32 29.54 -54.54
C LYS A 537 44.68 30.15 -54.83
N GLU A 538 45.72 29.72 -54.10
CA GLU A 538 47.12 30.14 -54.28
C GLU A 538 47.73 29.75 -55.65
N ARG A 539 47.04 28.93 -56.46
CA ARG A 539 47.42 28.59 -57.85
C ARG A 539 46.58 29.29 -58.92
N LEU A 540 45.54 30.00 -58.50
CA LEU A 540 44.56 30.66 -59.37
C LEU A 540 44.79 32.18 -59.41
N GLU A 541 45.41 32.72 -58.36
CA GLU A 541 46.15 33.99 -58.33
C GLU A 541 47.52 33.87 -59.05
#